data_AF-A0A9E5E045-F1
#
_entry.id   AF-A0A9E5E045-F1
#
_cell.length_a   1.000
_cell.length_b   1.000
_cell.length_c   1.000
_cell.angle_alpha   90.00
_cell.angle_beta   90.00
_cell.angle_gamma   90.00
#
_symmetry.space_group_name_H-M   'P 1'
#
loop_
_entity.id
_entity.type
_entity.pdbx_description
1 polymer ?
#
loop_
_entity_poly.entity_id
_entity_poly.type
_entity_poly.pdbx_seq_one_letter_code
_entity_poly.pdbx_strand_id
1 'polypeptide(L)'
;MQADRSATHFAVLHQLTIAAAGVDHDRDRLHAIGTRDVVRKFHSLIVLVVVLVLEQFCALFRSLQCLFSPLVSNCLVIFAKAPRLGTVKTRLQTTLPAGRVRKLYIAFVRDTLEMGRRVRKVDCRVIAFTPHDGEGLLRKAIGQDANGFEFVPQEGRDLGERLRNAFAHSFQQGARRTVIIGSDSPSLPARLVEEAFAALAQNDLVLGPSTDGGYYLIGFRLQGSGFTVRILDGIEWSTERVLEQTVAAARKAKLKTHLLTPWYDVDDAVTLRFLKTHLDALAACGAIVLPTHSLKMLHAM
;
A
#
# COMPACT_ATOMS: atom_id res chain seq x y z
N MET A 1 38.75 -6.00 14.12
CA MET A 1 39.22 -4.71 13.57
C MET A 1 38.04 -3.73 13.39
N GLN A 2 37.23 -3.54 14.44
CA GLN A 2 35.92 -2.86 14.35
C GLN A 2 35.65 -1.91 15.53
N ALA A 3 36.59 -1.80 16.49
CA ALA A 3 36.51 -0.88 17.63
C ALA A 3 37.11 0.51 17.35
N ASP A 4 37.78 0.69 16.20
CA ASP A 4 38.61 1.89 15.93
C ASP A 4 37.87 2.99 15.14
N ARG A 5 36.69 2.68 14.55
CA ARG A 5 35.91 3.65 13.74
C ARG A 5 34.86 4.44 14.52
N SER A 6 34.50 3.99 15.74
CA SER A 6 33.60 4.74 16.63
C SER A 6 34.34 5.87 17.36
N ALA A 7 35.62 5.64 17.72
CA ALA A 7 36.49 6.63 18.33
C ALA A 7 36.73 7.83 17.40
N THR A 8 36.88 7.60 16.10
CA THR A 8 37.06 8.67 15.09
C THR A 8 35.82 9.54 14.93
N HIS A 9 34.61 8.97 14.98
CA HIS A 9 33.36 9.73 14.87
C HIS A 9 33.08 10.57 16.12
N PHE A 10 33.40 10.06 17.31
CA PHE A 10 33.25 10.82 18.56
C PHE A 10 34.26 11.98 18.63
N ALA A 11 35.48 11.78 18.12
CA ALA A 11 36.50 12.82 18.05
C ALA A 11 36.11 13.99 17.12
N VAL A 12 35.48 13.70 15.97
CA VAL A 12 35.01 14.73 15.03
C VAL A 12 33.83 15.53 15.61
N LEU A 13 32.88 14.88 16.29
CA LEU A 13 31.78 15.57 16.98
C LEU A 13 32.27 16.45 18.15
N HIS A 14 33.27 15.97 18.90
CA HIS A 14 33.89 16.73 19.98
C HIS A 14 34.67 17.95 19.47
N GLN A 15 35.40 17.81 18.36
CA GLN A 15 36.10 18.94 17.72
C GLN A 15 35.13 20.00 17.15
N LEU A 16 34.00 19.58 16.57
CA LEU A 16 32.99 20.52 16.06
C LEU A 16 32.26 21.26 17.19
N THR A 17 32.11 20.63 18.35
CA THR A 17 31.52 21.26 19.54
C THR A 17 32.50 22.25 20.20
N ILE A 18 33.79 21.94 20.23
CA ILE A 18 34.85 22.87 20.68
C ILE A 18 34.98 24.06 19.71
N ALA A 19 34.91 23.83 18.40
CA ALA A 19 34.93 24.91 17.41
C ALA A 19 33.71 25.84 17.52
N ALA A 20 32.55 25.32 17.93
CA ALA A 20 31.35 26.12 18.20
C ALA A 20 31.41 26.88 19.53
N ALA A 21 32.19 26.41 20.51
CA ALA A 21 32.36 27.04 21.82
C ALA A 21 33.51 28.08 21.87
N GLY A 22 34.39 28.12 20.86
CA GLY A 22 35.59 28.95 20.82
C GLY A 22 35.44 30.36 20.25
N VAL A 23 34.23 30.87 20.01
CA VAL A 23 34.02 32.25 19.54
C VAL A 23 33.77 33.16 20.74
N ASP A 24 34.83 33.46 21.50
CA ASP A 24 34.83 34.59 22.44
C ASP A 24 36.26 35.09 22.71
N HIS A 25 36.76 35.99 21.86
CA HIS A 25 37.70 37.06 22.25
C HIS A 25 37.90 38.04 21.10
N ASP A 26 37.01 39.02 20.98
CA ASP A 26 37.40 40.40 20.64
C ASP A 26 36.30 41.36 21.11
N ARG A 27 36.42 41.82 22.36
CA ARG A 27 35.31 42.45 23.12
C ARG A 27 35.05 43.92 22.77
N ASP A 28 35.82 44.53 21.87
CA ASP A 28 35.81 45.99 21.69
C ASP A 28 35.30 46.50 20.32
N ARG A 29 34.67 45.67 19.48
CA ARG A 29 34.13 46.12 18.17
C ARG A 29 32.72 45.67 17.78
N LEU A 30 31.86 45.31 18.75
CA LEU A 30 30.46 44.95 18.47
C LEU A 30 29.46 45.76 19.31
N HIS A 31 29.61 47.09 19.31
CA HIS A 31 28.56 48.02 19.74
C HIS A 31 27.89 48.69 18.53
N ALA A 32 27.19 47.88 17.72
CA ALA A 32 26.05 48.29 16.89
C ALA A 32 25.62 47.08 16.06
N ILE A 33 24.33 46.76 16.08
CA ILE A 33 23.63 45.62 15.47
C ILE A 33 23.34 44.50 16.49
N GLY A 34 22.04 44.31 16.74
CA GLY A 34 21.48 43.42 17.76
C GLY A 34 22.02 42.00 17.70
N THR A 35 22.94 41.71 18.61
CA THR A 35 23.59 40.41 18.81
C THR A 35 22.60 39.26 19.04
N ARG A 36 21.42 39.53 19.59
CA ARG A 36 20.35 38.52 19.79
C ARG A 36 19.77 37.98 18.48
N ASP A 37 19.62 38.80 17.45
CA ASP A 37 19.06 38.34 16.16
C ASP A 37 20.07 37.54 15.33
N VAL A 38 21.35 37.90 15.44
CA VAL A 38 22.44 37.18 14.77
C VAL A 38 22.61 35.80 15.38
N VAL A 39 22.65 35.69 16.71
CA VAL A 39 22.76 34.40 17.41
C VAL A 39 21.55 33.51 17.13
N ARG A 40 20.34 34.07 17.09
CA ARG A 40 19.11 33.32 16.78
C ARG A 40 19.10 32.79 15.34
N LYS A 41 19.53 33.60 14.36
CA LYS A 41 19.66 33.17 12.95
C LYS A 41 20.74 32.10 12.79
N PHE A 42 21.86 32.22 13.49
CA PHE A 42 22.95 31.25 13.45
C PHE A 42 22.53 29.90 14.07
N HIS A 43 21.81 29.94 15.20
CA HIS A 43 21.26 28.73 15.82
C HIS A 43 20.23 28.04 14.93
N SER A 44 19.31 28.79 14.30
CA SER A 44 18.35 28.24 13.33
C SER A 44 19.04 27.61 12.12
N LEU A 45 20.14 28.19 11.64
CA LEU A 45 20.92 27.64 10.53
C LEU A 45 21.61 26.33 10.92
N ILE A 46 22.19 26.25 12.11
CA ILE A 46 22.81 25.03 12.64
C ILE A 46 21.76 23.93 12.79
N VAL A 47 20.60 24.23 13.37
CA VAL A 47 19.50 23.26 13.51
C VAL A 47 19.04 22.76 12.13
N LEU A 48 18.89 23.65 11.14
CA LEU A 48 18.52 23.28 9.78
C LEU A 48 19.57 22.36 9.13
N VAL A 49 20.86 22.69 9.27
CA VAL A 49 21.96 21.86 8.74
C VAL A 49 21.99 20.49 9.41
N VAL A 50 21.82 20.42 10.73
CA VAL A 50 21.76 19.14 11.46
C VAL A 50 20.57 18.30 11.02
N VAL A 51 19.39 18.90 10.84
CA VAL A 51 18.20 18.19 10.34
C VAL A 51 18.44 17.65 8.93
N LEU A 52 18.99 18.46 8.02
CA LEU A 52 19.29 18.03 6.64
C LEU A 52 20.33 16.90 6.60
N VAL A 53 21.36 16.97 7.45
CA VAL A 53 22.39 15.93 7.56
C VAL A 53 21.80 14.64 8.14
N LEU A 54 20.93 14.74 9.15
CA LEU A 54 20.22 13.58 9.71
C LEU A 54 19.26 12.95 8.70
N GLU A 55 18.56 13.74 7.88
CA GLU A 55 17.72 13.21 6.80
C GLU A 55 18.54 12.48 5.74
N GLN A 56 19.69 13.03 5.34
CA GLN A 56 20.62 12.38 4.40
C GLN A 56 21.22 11.10 4.99
N PHE A 57 21.62 11.10 6.26
CA PHE A 57 22.12 9.91 6.94
C PHE A 57 21.04 8.84 7.06
N CYS A 58 19.80 9.20 7.38
CA CYS A 58 18.67 8.28 7.41
C CYS A 58 18.36 7.71 6.01
N ALA A 59 18.48 8.51 4.95
CA ALA A 59 18.33 8.04 3.57
C ALA A 59 19.46 7.07 3.17
N LEU A 60 20.70 7.37 3.54
CA LEU A 60 21.86 6.50 3.30
C LEU A 60 21.78 5.20 4.11
N PHE A 61 21.35 5.28 5.37
CA PHE A 61 21.16 4.13 6.24
C PHE A 61 20.02 3.22 5.75
N ARG A 62 18.91 3.78 5.25
CA ARG A 62 17.85 3.02 4.56
C ARG A 62 18.35 2.35 3.29
N SER A 63 19.19 3.06 2.52
CA SER A 63 19.83 2.51 1.32
C SER A 63 20.80 1.37 1.65
N LEU A 64 21.52 1.46 2.77
CA LEU A 64 22.39 0.41 3.29
C LEU A 64 21.63 -0.77 3.89
N GLN A 65 20.48 -0.55 4.56
CA GLN A 65 19.60 -1.62 5.01
C GLN A 65 19.01 -2.40 3.83
N CYS A 66 18.73 -1.74 2.70
CA CYS A 66 18.34 -2.39 1.45
C CYS A 66 19.39 -3.37 0.90
N LEU A 67 20.68 -3.19 1.23
CA LEU A 67 21.75 -4.11 0.82
C LEU A 67 21.80 -5.40 1.67
N PHE A 68 21.12 -5.41 2.83
CA PHE A 68 21.18 -6.52 3.80
C PHE A 68 19.82 -7.13 4.16
N SER A 69 18.69 -6.58 3.70
CA SER A 69 17.38 -7.23 3.80
C SER A 69 17.25 -8.36 2.78
N PRO A 70 16.58 -9.49 3.13
CA PRO A 70 16.18 -10.47 2.12
C PRO A 70 15.41 -9.74 1.02
N LEU A 71 15.77 -10.02 -0.25
CA LEU A 71 15.22 -9.33 -1.42
C LEU A 71 13.71 -9.56 -1.50
N VAL A 72 12.91 -8.68 -0.89
CA VAL A 72 11.47 -8.59 -1.14
C VAL A 72 11.34 -8.20 -2.61
N SER A 73 10.97 -9.12 -3.48
CA SER A 73 10.82 -8.84 -4.90
C SER A 73 9.38 -8.46 -5.20
N ASN A 74 8.44 -9.25 -4.67
CA ASN A 74 7.02 -9.15 -4.96
C ASN A 74 6.21 -8.91 -3.67
N CYS A 75 5.47 -7.80 -3.64
CA CYS A 75 4.56 -7.44 -2.55
C CYS A 75 3.10 -7.51 -3.04
N LEU A 76 2.26 -8.24 -2.33
CA LEU A 76 0.79 -8.24 -2.52
C LEU A 76 0.13 -7.40 -1.43
N VAL A 77 -0.59 -6.36 -1.83
CA VAL A 77 -1.37 -5.52 -0.94
C VAL A 77 -2.86 -5.79 -1.16
N ILE A 78 -3.60 -6.03 -0.08
CA ILE A 78 -5.05 -6.24 -0.11
C ILE A 78 -5.71 -5.06 0.58
N PHE A 79 -6.50 -4.30 -0.17
CA PHE A 79 -7.27 -3.18 0.36
C PHE A 79 -8.54 -3.71 1.05
N ALA A 80 -8.70 -3.36 2.32
CA ALA A 80 -9.86 -3.73 3.11
C ALA A 80 -10.40 -2.57 3.94
N LYS A 81 -11.66 -2.66 4.34
CA LYS A 81 -12.30 -1.76 5.29
C LYS A 81 -12.53 -2.52 6.60
N ALA A 82 -12.37 -1.84 7.73
CA ALA A 82 -12.81 -2.37 9.00
C ALA A 82 -14.33 -2.60 8.92
N PRO A 83 -14.83 -3.80 9.30
CA PRO A 83 -16.22 -4.17 9.10
C PRO A 83 -17.11 -3.55 10.17
N ARG A 84 -17.22 -2.21 10.19
CA ARG A 84 -18.17 -1.47 11.02
C ARG A 84 -19.58 -1.68 10.47
N LEU A 85 -20.56 -1.77 11.36
CA LEU A 85 -21.95 -1.97 10.97
C LEU A 85 -22.41 -0.76 10.14
N GLY A 86 -23.07 -1.01 9.00
CA GLY A 86 -23.60 0.04 8.13
C GLY A 86 -22.58 0.68 7.18
N THR A 87 -21.28 0.47 7.33
CA THR A 87 -20.25 1.20 6.54
C THR A 87 -19.71 0.43 5.34
N VAL A 88 -19.95 -0.88 5.27
CA VAL A 88 -19.45 -1.77 4.21
C VAL A 88 -20.59 -2.22 3.31
N LYS A 89 -20.32 -2.32 2.01
CA LYS A 89 -21.28 -2.76 0.99
C LYS A 89 -22.66 -2.12 1.15
N THR A 90 -22.70 -0.79 1.27
CA THR A 90 -23.92 -0.02 1.54
C THR A 90 -25.01 -0.24 0.50
N ARG A 91 -24.64 -0.47 -0.77
CA ARG A 91 -25.58 -0.82 -1.85
C ARG A 91 -26.30 -2.15 -1.58
N LEU A 92 -25.64 -3.16 -0.99
CA LEU A 92 -26.29 -4.41 -0.58
C LEU A 92 -27.29 -4.21 0.57
N GLN A 93 -27.11 -3.18 1.38
CA GLN A 93 -28.01 -2.92 2.52
C GLN A 93 -29.40 -2.45 2.09
N THR A 94 -29.58 -2.08 0.82
CA THR A 94 -30.91 -1.79 0.23
C THR A 94 -31.80 -3.03 0.15
N THR A 95 -31.20 -4.23 0.16
CA THR A 95 -31.92 -5.51 0.02
C THR A 95 -31.68 -6.48 1.18
N LEU A 96 -30.64 -6.26 1.99
CA LEU A 96 -30.23 -7.16 3.07
C LEU A 96 -30.00 -6.38 4.37
N PRO A 97 -30.35 -6.94 5.55
CA PRO A 97 -30.04 -6.29 6.82
C PRO A 97 -28.54 -6.04 6.99
N ALA A 98 -28.16 -4.87 7.54
CA ALA A 98 -26.76 -4.46 7.71
C ALA A 98 -25.89 -5.49 8.45
N GLY A 99 -26.47 -6.21 9.42
CA GLY A 99 -25.78 -7.29 10.14
C GLY A 99 -25.41 -8.48 9.25
N ARG A 100 -26.27 -8.82 8.28
CA ARG A 100 -26.03 -9.88 7.29
C ARG A 100 -25.00 -9.44 6.26
N VAL A 101 -25.12 -8.20 5.77
CA VAL A 101 -24.13 -7.59 4.86
C VAL A 101 -22.75 -7.55 5.49
N ARG A 102 -22.65 -7.18 6.78
CA ARG A 102 -21.37 -7.20 7.52
C ARG A 102 -20.76 -8.60 7.57
N LYS A 103 -21.54 -9.65 7.88
CA LYS A 103 -21.05 -11.03 7.93
C LYS A 103 -20.58 -11.50 6.55
N LEU A 104 -21.34 -11.17 5.50
CA LEU A 104 -20.99 -11.46 4.11
C LEU A 104 -19.69 -10.76 3.71
N TYR A 105 -19.54 -9.47 4.02
CA TYR A 105 -18.29 -8.73 3.76
C TYR A 105 -17.09 -9.33 4.50
N ILE A 106 -17.25 -9.75 5.77
CA ILE A 106 -16.19 -10.45 6.50
C ILE A 106 -15.81 -11.75 5.78
N ALA A 107 -16.77 -12.51 5.28
CA ALA A 107 -16.49 -13.71 4.47
C ALA A 107 -15.71 -13.37 3.20
N PHE A 108 -16.03 -12.27 2.52
CA PHE A 108 -15.30 -11.83 1.32
C PHE A 108 -13.84 -11.53 1.63
N VAL A 109 -13.59 -10.78 2.71
CA VAL A 109 -12.22 -10.49 3.15
C VAL A 109 -11.48 -11.79 3.45
N ARG A 110 -12.08 -12.71 4.21
CA ARG A 110 -11.43 -14.00 4.57
C ARG A 110 -11.06 -14.83 3.34
N ASP A 111 -11.96 -14.97 2.38
CA ASP A 111 -11.66 -15.68 1.12
C ASP A 111 -10.57 -14.97 0.30
N THR A 112 -10.57 -13.64 0.28
CA THR A 112 -9.52 -12.84 -0.39
C THR A 112 -8.15 -13.06 0.26
N LEU A 113 -8.09 -13.13 1.60
CA LEU A 113 -6.84 -13.41 2.33
C LEU A 113 -6.37 -14.85 2.09
N GLU A 114 -7.28 -15.82 2.06
CA GLU A 114 -6.97 -17.21 1.74
C GLU A 114 -6.43 -17.35 0.31
N MET A 115 -7.04 -16.66 -0.65
CA MET A 115 -6.53 -16.54 -2.01
C MET A 115 -5.13 -15.90 -2.03
N GLY A 116 -4.93 -14.78 -1.32
CA GLY A 116 -3.65 -14.09 -1.23
C GLY A 116 -2.52 -14.96 -0.66
N ARG A 117 -2.84 -15.91 0.23
CA ARG A 117 -1.88 -16.93 0.71
C ARG A 117 -1.48 -17.94 -0.36
N ARG A 118 -2.43 -18.32 -1.23
CA ARG A 118 -2.21 -19.28 -2.31
C ARG A 118 -1.38 -18.70 -3.45
N VAL A 119 -1.34 -17.38 -3.61
CA VAL A 119 -0.49 -16.71 -4.61
C VAL A 119 0.98 -17.05 -4.33
N ARG A 120 1.64 -17.71 -5.29
CA ARG A 120 3.04 -18.11 -5.19
C ARG A 120 3.98 -16.96 -5.51
N LYS A 121 5.26 -17.09 -5.10
CA LYS A 121 6.33 -16.11 -5.39
C LYS A 121 6.00 -14.69 -4.90
N VAL A 122 5.40 -14.59 -3.73
CA VAL A 122 5.11 -13.33 -3.03
C VAL A 122 5.86 -13.35 -1.71
N ASP A 123 6.74 -12.37 -1.53
CA ASP A 123 7.67 -12.26 -0.41
C ASP A 123 7.06 -11.43 0.74
N CYS A 124 6.22 -10.45 0.39
CA CYS A 124 5.52 -9.59 1.34
C CYS A 124 4.01 -9.58 1.07
N ARG A 125 3.22 -9.64 2.14
CA ARG A 125 1.76 -9.55 2.09
C ARG A 125 1.28 -8.50 3.08
N VAL A 126 0.49 -7.55 2.59
CA VAL A 126 0.00 -6.41 3.37
C VAL A 126 -1.52 -6.36 3.30
N ILE A 127 -2.16 -6.11 4.43
CA ILE A 127 -3.55 -5.66 4.51
C ILE A 127 -3.52 -4.16 4.71
N ALA A 128 -3.85 -3.41 3.67
CA ALA A 128 -3.98 -1.97 3.74
C ALA A 128 -5.42 -1.60 4.12
N PHE A 129 -5.65 -1.06 5.30
CA PHE A 129 -7.00 -0.93 5.87
C PHE A 129 -7.49 0.51 6.05
N THR A 130 -8.81 0.69 6.02
CA THR A 130 -9.48 1.95 6.43
C THR A 130 -10.64 1.67 7.39
N PRO A 131 -11.05 2.62 8.24
CA PRO A 131 -10.31 3.83 8.64
C PRO A 131 -9.04 3.51 9.44
N HIS A 132 -8.23 4.52 9.74
CA HIS A 132 -6.94 4.40 10.43
C HIS A 132 -7.04 3.74 11.82
N ASP A 133 -8.16 3.92 12.53
CA ASP A 133 -8.45 3.28 13.83
C ASP A 133 -9.11 1.89 13.69
N GLY A 134 -9.16 1.36 12.46
CA GLY A 134 -9.91 0.15 12.11
C GLY A 134 -9.20 -1.18 12.37
N GLU A 135 -7.91 -1.17 12.70
CA GLU A 135 -7.08 -2.38 12.77
C GLU A 135 -7.64 -3.42 13.74
N GLY A 136 -7.92 -3.02 14.99
CA GLY A 136 -8.41 -3.95 16.02
C GLY A 136 -9.73 -4.61 15.64
N LEU A 137 -10.65 -3.86 15.01
CA LEU A 137 -11.92 -4.41 14.54
C LEU A 137 -11.73 -5.39 13.39
N LEU A 138 -10.83 -5.07 12.45
CA LEU A 138 -10.53 -5.92 11.31
C LEU A 138 -9.86 -7.22 11.78
N ARG A 139 -8.82 -7.15 12.61
CA ARG A 139 -8.16 -8.32 13.22
C ARG A 139 -9.13 -9.21 13.97
N LYS A 140 -10.03 -8.63 14.78
CA LYS A 140 -11.07 -9.39 15.48
C LYS A 140 -12.01 -10.13 14.53
N ALA A 141 -12.32 -9.54 13.38
CA ALA A 141 -13.25 -10.12 12.42
C ALA A 141 -12.66 -11.28 11.61
N ILE A 142 -11.36 -11.20 11.26
CA ILE A 142 -10.68 -12.21 10.43
C ILE A 142 -9.86 -13.21 11.27
N GLY A 143 -9.57 -12.92 12.53
CA GLY A 143 -8.92 -13.83 13.47
C GLY A 143 -7.57 -14.34 12.95
N GLN A 144 -7.41 -15.68 12.91
CA GLN A 144 -6.20 -16.33 12.43
C GLN A 144 -5.92 -16.07 10.94
N ASP A 145 -6.93 -15.66 10.16
CA ASP A 145 -6.75 -15.26 8.76
C ASP A 145 -5.97 -13.94 8.63
N ALA A 146 -5.60 -13.27 9.73
CA ALA A 146 -4.64 -12.17 9.75
C ALA A 146 -3.16 -12.64 9.69
N ASN A 147 -2.87 -13.92 10.00
CA ASN A 147 -1.49 -14.38 10.18
C ASN A 147 -0.69 -14.34 8.87
N GLY A 148 0.52 -13.82 8.92
CA GLY A 148 1.39 -13.67 7.73
C GLY A 148 1.08 -12.45 6.88
N PHE A 149 0.23 -11.53 7.36
CA PHE A 149 -0.01 -10.23 6.75
C PHE A 149 0.46 -9.10 7.68
N GLU A 150 1.20 -8.15 7.12
CA GLU A 150 1.43 -6.84 7.73
C GLU A 150 0.14 -6.01 7.66
N PHE A 151 -0.12 -5.16 8.65
CA PHE A 151 -1.28 -4.26 8.65
C PHE A 151 -0.77 -2.83 8.51
N VAL A 152 -1.28 -2.13 7.51
CA VAL A 152 -0.89 -0.75 7.20
C VAL A 152 -2.15 0.10 7.03
N PRO A 153 -2.30 1.23 7.72
CA PRO A 153 -3.43 2.11 7.44
C PRO A 153 -3.31 2.69 6.03
N GLN A 154 -4.41 2.78 5.29
CA GLN A 154 -4.42 3.53 4.02
C GLN A 154 -4.37 5.02 4.34
N GLU A 155 -3.35 5.70 3.84
CA GLU A 155 -3.15 7.14 4.01
C GLU A 155 -3.47 7.87 2.71
N GLY A 156 -4.26 8.94 2.76
CA GLY A 156 -4.61 9.74 1.58
C GLY A 156 -6.06 10.20 1.59
N ARG A 157 -6.29 11.36 0.96
CA ARG A 157 -7.59 12.05 0.90
C ARG A 157 -8.57 11.33 -0.02
N ASP A 158 -8.08 10.77 -1.11
CA ASP A 158 -8.85 9.99 -2.08
C ASP A 158 -8.22 8.60 -2.33
N LEU A 159 -8.82 7.82 -3.22
CA LEU A 159 -8.33 6.48 -3.55
C LEU A 159 -6.97 6.52 -4.26
N GLY A 160 -6.73 7.52 -5.11
CA GLY A 160 -5.46 7.68 -5.84
C GLY A 160 -4.28 7.94 -4.91
N GLU A 161 -4.46 8.83 -3.93
CA GLU A 161 -3.46 9.08 -2.89
C GLU A 161 -3.21 7.82 -2.04
N ARG A 162 -4.26 7.08 -1.68
CA ARG A 162 -4.13 5.82 -0.92
C ARG A 162 -3.38 4.74 -1.68
N LEU A 163 -3.69 4.55 -2.96
CA LEU A 163 -2.94 3.64 -3.83
C LEU A 163 -1.48 4.06 -3.92
N ARG A 164 -1.21 5.36 -4.16
CA ARG A 164 0.15 5.91 -4.23
C ARG A 164 0.96 5.62 -2.97
N ASN A 165 0.37 5.89 -1.82
CA ASN A 165 1.05 5.69 -0.54
C ASN A 165 1.25 4.21 -0.22
N ALA A 166 0.32 3.33 -0.58
CA ALA A 166 0.50 1.87 -0.44
C ALA A 166 1.62 1.32 -1.33
N PHE A 167 1.74 1.80 -2.57
CA PHE A 167 2.87 1.47 -3.44
C PHE A 167 4.19 1.99 -2.86
N ALA A 168 4.22 3.25 -2.42
CA ALA A 168 5.40 3.86 -1.83
C ALA A 168 5.88 3.10 -0.59
N HIS A 169 4.96 2.72 0.31
CA HIS A 169 5.26 1.88 1.46
C HIS A 169 5.94 0.58 1.03
N SER A 170 5.33 -0.17 0.10
CA SER A 170 5.87 -1.45 -0.37
C SER A 170 7.27 -1.32 -0.97
N PHE A 171 7.51 -0.27 -1.76
CA PHE A 171 8.82 -0.03 -2.37
C PHE A 171 9.87 0.46 -1.36
N GLN A 172 9.47 1.23 -0.35
CA GLN A 172 10.36 1.60 0.77
C GLN A 172 10.76 0.38 1.61
N GLN A 173 9.90 -0.65 1.69
CA GLN A 173 10.22 -1.96 2.28
C GLN A 173 11.06 -2.86 1.35
N GLY A 174 11.50 -2.36 0.19
CA GLY A 174 12.40 -3.05 -0.73
C GLY A 174 11.73 -3.80 -1.87
N ALA A 175 10.39 -3.81 -1.95
CA ALA A 175 9.68 -4.46 -3.06
C ALA A 175 10.13 -3.89 -4.42
N ARG A 176 10.17 -4.73 -5.45
CA ARG A 176 10.41 -4.30 -6.85
C ARG A 176 9.16 -4.34 -7.70
N ARG A 177 8.19 -5.18 -7.32
CA ARG A 177 6.89 -5.30 -7.95
C ARG A 177 5.85 -5.33 -6.85
N THR A 178 4.85 -4.49 -6.98
CA THR A 178 3.75 -4.43 -6.03
C THR A 178 2.46 -4.58 -6.80
N VAL A 179 1.57 -5.43 -6.30
CA VAL A 179 0.21 -5.61 -6.82
C VAL A 179 -0.75 -5.28 -5.70
N ILE A 180 -1.74 -4.44 -5.99
CA ILE A 180 -2.81 -4.07 -5.08
C ILE A 180 -4.12 -4.64 -5.62
N ILE A 181 -4.87 -5.33 -4.76
CA ILE A 181 -6.23 -5.80 -5.06
C ILE A 181 -7.23 -5.30 -4.01
N GLY A 182 -8.50 -5.21 -4.38
CA GLY A 182 -9.61 -5.02 -3.44
C GLY A 182 -9.99 -6.30 -2.70
N SER A 183 -10.92 -6.17 -1.75
CA SER A 183 -11.55 -7.29 -1.00
C SER A 183 -12.99 -7.56 -1.45
N ASP A 184 -13.35 -7.04 -2.61
CA ASP A 184 -14.71 -7.01 -3.14
C ASP A 184 -15.00 -8.11 -4.18
N SER A 185 -13.95 -8.86 -4.54
CA SER A 185 -13.94 -9.96 -5.52
C SER A 185 -13.55 -11.30 -4.85
N PRO A 186 -14.40 -11.90 -4.00
CA PRO A 186 -14.04 -13.09 -3.21
C PRO A 186 -13.72 -14.34 -4.06
N SER A 187 -14.25 -14.41 -5.28
CA SER A 187 -14.01 -15.51 -6.22
C SER A 187 -12.77 -15.32 -7.11
N LEU A 188 -12.04 -14.21 -6.97
CA LEU A 188 -10.88 -13.90 -7.81
C LEU A 188 -9.86 -15.06 -7.75
N PRO A 189 -9.50 -15.69 -8.88
CA PRO A 189 -8.57 -16.80 -8.84
C PRO A 189 -7.13 -16.29 -8.65
N ALA A 190 -6.37 -16.95 -7.76
CA ALA A 190 -4.97 -16.61 -7.46
C ALA A 190 -4.08 -16.52 -8.71
N ARG A 191 -4.38 -17.30 -9.75
CA ARG A 191 -3.65 -17.30 -11.03
C ARG A 191 -3.60 -15.92 -11.69
N LEU A 192 -4.63 -15.08 -11.55
CA LEU A 192 -4.64 -13.73 -12.13
C LEU A 192 -3.68 -12.79 -11.40
N VAL A 193 -3.52 -12.96 -10.09
CA VAL A 193 -2.51 -12.23 -9.30
C VAL A 193 -1.11 -12.73 -9.66
N GLU A 194 -0.92 -14.03 -9.84
CA GLU A 194 0.35 -14.61 -10.32
C GLU A 194 0.72 -14.10 -11.72
N GLU A 195 -0.26 -14.05 -12.63
CA GLU A 195 -0.12 -13.49 -13.98
C GLU A 195 0.26 -12.00 -13.91
N ALA A 196 -0.33 -11.24 -13.00
CA ALA A 196 0.03 -9.84 -12.79
C ALA A 196 1.51 -9.67 -12.43
N PHE A 197 2.02 -10.45 -11.48
CA PHE A 197 3.44 -10.42 -11.11
C PHE A 197 4.34 -10.85 -12.27
N ALA A 198 3.93 -11.86 -13.05
CA ALA A 198 4.67 -12.30 -14.22
C ALA A 198 4.72 -11.22 -15.31
N ALA A 199 3.59 -10.58 -15.60
CA ALA A 199 3.50 -9.48 -16.56
C ALA A 199 4.33 -8.27 -16.13
N LEU A 200 4.38 -7.96 -14.82
CA LEU A 200 5.25 -6.91 -14.27
C LEU A 200 6.75 -7.22 -14.42
N ALA A 201 7.17 -8.38 -14.90
CA ALA A 201 8.57 -8.59 -15.29
C ALA A 201 8.97 -7.76 -16.52
N GLN A 202 8.01 -7.47 -17.41
CA GLN A 202 8.27 -6.81 -18.69
C GLN A 202 7.41 -5.57 -18.93
N ASN A 203 6.50 -5.25 -18.02
CA ASN A 203 5.58 -4.11 -18.09
C ASN A 203 5.81 -3.19 -16.89
N ASP A 204 5.35 -1.96 -17.02
CA ASP A 204 5.47 -0.92 -16.00
C ASP A 204 4.20 -0.86 -15.15
N LEU A 205 3.07 -1.11 -15.82
CA LEU A 205 1.74 -1.11 -15.24
C LEU A 205 1.00 -2.39 -15.66
N VAL A 206 0.33 -3.02 -14.71
CA VAL A 206 -0.66 -4.08 -14.97
C VAL A 206 -1.99 -3.65 -14.37
N LEU A 207 -3.07 -3.82 -15.13
CA LEU A 207 -4.44 -3.57 -14.65
C LEU A 207 -5.28 -4.82 -14.87
N GLY A 208 -6.11 -5.18 -13.88
CA GLY A 208 -7.16 -6.18 -14.00
C GLY A 208 -8.52 -5.49 -14.14
N PRO A 209 -9.11 -5.39 -15.34
CA PRO A 209 -10.38 -4.71 -15.55
C PRO A 209 -11.51 -5.31 -14.70
N SER A 210 -12.30 -4.45 -14.06
CA SER A 210 -13.55 -4.85 -13.40
C SER A 210 -14.74 -4.58 -14.33
N THR A 211 -15.83 -5.34 -14.18
CA THR A 211 -17.02 -5.22 -15.04
C THR A 211 -17.78 -3.90 -14.88
N ASP A 212 -17.45 -3.09 -13.86
CA ASP A 212 -18.09 -1.81 -13.56
C ASP A 212 -17.35 -0.60 -14.18
N GLY A 213 -16.31 -0.84 -14.99
CA GLY A 213 -15.46 0.20 -15.59
C GLY A 213 -14.28 0.64 -14.72
N GLY A 214 -14.12 0.05 -13.53
CA GLY A 214 -12.93 0.15 -12.70
C GLY A 214 -11.91 -0.96 -12.97
N TYR A 215 -11.12 -1.27 -11.94
CA TYR A 215 -10.19 -2.41 -11.94
C TYR A 215 -10.13 -3.06 -10.56
N TYR A 216 -10.17 -4.40 -10.53
CA TYR A 216 -10.02 -5.18 -9.30
C TYR A 216 -8.55 -5.29 -8.86
N LEU A 217 -7.62 -5.01 -9.79
CA LEU A 217 -6.18 -5.14 -9.61
C LEU A 217 -5.43 -4.00 -10.30
N ILE A 218 -4.47 -3.42 -9.60
CA ILE A 218 -3.44 -2.54 -10.16
C ILE A 218 -2.06 -2.95 -9.67
N GLY A 219 -1.09 -3.01 -10.56
CA GLY A 219 0.28 -3.36 -10.21
C GLY A 219 1.31 -2.47 -10.89
N PHE A 220 2.38 -2.14 -10.16
CA PHE A 220 3.52 -1.40 -10.68
C PHE A 220 4.83 -2.12 -10.43
N ARG A 221 5.77 -1.91 -11.36
CA ARG A 221 7.18 -2.25 -11.19
C ARG A 221 7.97 -0.99 -10.85
N LEU A 222 8.85 -1.07 -9.86
CA LEU A 222 9.83 -0.04 -9.53
C LEU A 222 10.88 0.05 -10.64
N GLN A 223 11.12 1.25 -11.17
CA GLN A 223 12.14 1.51 -12.19
C GLN A 223 13.17 2.53 -11.70
N GLY A 224 14.44 2.13 -11.60
CA GLY A 224 15.49 3.02 -11.11
C GLY A 224 15.19 3.52 -9.68
N SER A 225 15.20 4.84 -9.48
CA SER A 225 14.95 5.49 -8.19
C SER A 225 13.47 5.81 -7.91
N GLY A 226 12.53 5.41 -8.76
CA GLY A 226 11.12 5.73 -8.56
C GLY A 226 10.13 4.95 -9.42
N PHE A 227 8.89 5.41 -9.41
CA PHE A 227 7.79 4.86 -10.21
C PHE A 227 6.77 5.96 -10.50
N THR A 228 6.13 5.92 -11.68
CA THR A 228 5.28 7.03 -12.14
C THR A 228 3.84 6.88 -11.68
N VAL A 229 3.56 7.28 -10.43
CA VAL A 229 2.17 7.27 -9.89
C VAL A 229 1.34 8.46 -10.30
N ARG A 230 1.93 9.44 -10.96
CA ARG A 230 1.20 10.62 -11.44
C ARG A 230 0.07 10.27 -12.40
N ILE A 231 0.05 9.04 -12.93
CA ILE A 231 -1.09 8.54 -13.72
C ILE A 231 -2.37 8.36 -12.88
N LEU A 232 -2.26 8.32 -11.56
CA LEU A 232 -3.39 8.22 -10.63
C LEU A 232 -3.98 9.61 -10.27
N ASP A 233 -3.33 10.69 -10.71
CA ASP A 233 -3.78 12.06 -10.44
C ASP A 233 -4.91 12.44 -11.41
N GLY A 234 -5.99 13.03 -10.88
CA GLY A 234 -7.10 13.53 -11.70
C GLY A 234 -8.02 12.44 -12.26
N ILE A 235 -7.90 11.19 -11.81
CA ILE A 235 -8.88 10.14 -12.08
C ILE A 235 -10.17 10.44 -11.30
N GLU A 236 -11.31 10.33 -11.97
CA GLU A 236 -12.64 10.41 -11.38
C GLU A 236 -12.96 9.08 -10.67
N TRP A 237 -12.42 8.90 -9.47
CA TRP A 237 -12.60 7.69 -8.67
C TRP A 237 -14.06 7.37 -8.39
N SER A 238 -14.38 6.07 -8.28
CA SER A 238 -15.75 5.56 -8.07
C SER A 238 -16.71 5.80 -9.25
N THR A 239 -16.18 5.88 -10.47
CA THR A 239 -16.95 5.98 -11.71
C THR A 239 -16.56 4.86 -12.69
N GLU A 240 -17.41 4.62 -13.68
CA GLU A 240 -17.14 3.66 -14.78
C GLU A 240 -16.01 4.11 -15.72
N ARG A 241 -15.50 5.34 -15.56
CA ARG A 241 -14.45 5.92 -16.40
C ARG A 241 -13.05 5.67 -15.86
N VAL A 242 -12.93 5.07 -14.67
CA VAL A 242 -11.65 4.88 -13.98
C VAL A 242 -10.64 4.12 -14.84
N LEU A 243 -11.02 2.99 -15.45
CA LEU A 243 -10.13 2.20 -16.29
C LEU A 243 -9.68 2.98 -17.53
N GLU A 244 -10.64 3.58 -18.23
CA GLU A 244 -10.38 4.38 -19.44
C GLU A 244 -9.39 5.51 -19.15
N GLN A 245 -9.67 6.29 -18.09
CA GLN A 245 -8.83 7.41 -17.65
C GLN A 245 -7.43 6.95 -17.25
N THR A 246 -7.31 5.83 -16.53
CA THR A 246 -6.02 5.26 -16.12
C THR A 246 -5.20 4.84 -17.33
N VAL A 247 -5.82 4.14 -18.30
CA VAL A 247 -5.14 3.69 -19.53
C VAL A 247 -4.73 4.90 -20.38
N ALA A 248 -5.57 5.92 -20.49
CA ALA A 248 -5.25 7.16 -21.22
C ALA A 248 -4.06 7.89 -20.57
N ALA A 249 -4.04 7.99 -19.23
CA ALA A 249 -2.95 8.59 -18.47
C ALA A 249 -1.64 7.78 -18.62
N ALA A 250 -1.71 6.45 -18.53
CA ALA A 250 -0.57 5.55 -18.73
C ALA A 250 0.02 5.69 -20.14
N ARG A 251 -0.83 5.77 -21.17
CA ARG A 251 -0.42 6.02 -22.56
C ARG A 251 0.29 7.37 -22.71
N LYS A 252 -0.25 8.44 -22.12
CA LYS A 252 0.38 9.78 -22.13
C LYS A 252 1.75 9.77 -21.44
N ALA A 253 1.89 8.99 -20.37
CA ALA A 253 3.14 8.77 -19.66
C ALA A 253 4.09 7.76 -20.33
N LYS A 254 3.69 7.17 -21.48
CA LYS A 254 4.45 6.15 -22.23
C LYS A 254 4.79 4.91 -21.40
N LEU A 255 3.93 4.54 -20.45
CA LEU A 255 4.10 3.33 -19.65
C LEU A 255 3.71 2.10 -20.47
N LYS A 256 4.56 1.07 -20.46
CA LYS A 256 4.21 -0.22 -21.05
C LYS A 256 3.18 -0.90 -20.16
N THR A 257 1.94 -0.96 -20.64
CA THR A 257 0.78 -1.40 -19.85
C THR A 257 0.27 -2.74 -20.35
N HIS A 258 -0.07 -3.63 -19.43
CA HIS A 258 -0.71 -4.91 -19.72
C HIS A 258 -2.07 -5.02 -19.03
N LEU A 259 -3.08 -5.49 -19.75
CA LEU A 259 -4.41 -5.75 -19.22
C LEU A 259 -4.60 -7.25 -19.01
N LEU A 260 -5.00 -7.63 -17.80
CA LEU A 260 -5.37 -9.01 -17.48
C LEU A 260 -6.77 -9.34 -17.99
N THR A 261 -7.14 -10.62 -17.86
CA THR A 261 -8.53 -11.05 -18.05
C THR A 261 -9.46 -10.29 -17.09
N PRO A 262 -10.60 -9.75 -17.57
CA PRO A 262 -11.58 -9.10 -16.72
C PRO A 262 -12.12 -10.00 -15.62
N TRP A 263 -12.46 -9.41 -14.47
CA TRP A 263 -13.17 -10.06 -13.37
C TRP A 263 -14.26 -9.13 -12.83
N TYR A 264 -15.01 -9.55 -11.82
CA TYR A 264 -16.17 -8.82 -11.32
C TYR A 264 -16.09 -8.61 -9.81
N ASP A 265 -16.42 -7.39 -9.38
CA ASP A 265 -16.66 -7.05 -7.99
C ASP A 265 -18.12 -7.30 -7.59
N VAL A 266 -18.35 -7.51 -6.29
CA VAL A 266 -19.68 -7.82 -5.75
C VAL A 266 -20.17 -6.69 -4.87
N ASP A 267 -20.90 -5.73 -5.44
CA ASP A 267 -21.32 -4.50 -4.76
C ASP A 267 -22.82 -4.38 -4.51
N ASP A 268 -23.64 -5.11 -5.27
CA ASP A 268 -25.09 -4.98 -5.25
C ASP A 268 -25.81 -6.33 -5.35
N ALA A 269 -27.14 -6.31 -5.31
CA ALA A 269 -27.92 -7.54 -5.31
C ALA A 269 -27.78 -8.34 -6.62
N VAL A 270 -27.50 -7.67 -7.75
CA VAL A 270 -27.33 -8.32 -9.06
C VAL A 270 -26.03 -9.11 -9.07
N THR A 271 -24.93 -8.45 -8.74
CA THR A 271 -23.59 -9.06 -8.66
C THR A 271 -23.50 -10.11 -7.56
N LEU A 272 -24.25 -9.96 -6.45
CA LEU A 272 -24.34 -10.98 -5.41
C LEU A 272 -25.06 -12.25 -5.88
N ARG A 273 -26.17 -12.10 -6.63
CA ARG A 273 -26.84 -13.25 -7.25
C ARG A 273 -25.92 -13.96 -8.25
N PHE A 274 -25.18 -13.19 -9.05
CA PHE A 274 -24.20 -13.74 -9.97
C PHE A 274 -23.10 -14.53 -9.23
N LEU A 275 -22.53 -13.96 -8.14
CA LEU A 275 -21.57 -14.68 -7.30
C LEU A 275 -22.15 -16.02 -6.83
N LYS A 276 -23.37 -16.04 -6.29
CA LYS A 276 -24.01 -17.27 -5.83
C LYS A 276 -24.08 -18.33 -6.95
N THR A 277 -24.64 -17.97 -8.10
CA THR A 277 -24.74 -18.89 -9.25
C THR A 277 -23.38 -19.39 -9.71
N HIS A 278 -22.38 -18.51 -9.77
CA HIS A 278 -21.03 -18.87 -10.17
C HIS A 278 -20.39 -19.87 -9.19
N LEU A 279 -20.51 -19.63 -7.88
CA LEU A 279 -19.95 -20.54 -6.87
C LEU A 279 -20.68 -21.89 -6.82
N ASP A 280 -22.01 -21.89 -6.97
CA ASP A 280 -22.79 -23.12 -7.05
C ASP A 280 -22.37 -23.97 -8.26
N ALA A 281 -22.17 -23.33 -9.42
CA ALA A 281 -21.68 -24.01 -10.62
C ALA A 281 -20.27 -24.58 -10.45
N LEU A 282 -19.34 -23.81 -9.86
CA LEU A 282 -17.99 -24.29 -9.57
C LEU A 282 -18.01 -25.49 -8.61
N ALA A 283 -18.83 -25.44 -7.57
CA ALA A 283 -18.99 -26.54 -6.61
C ALA A 283 -19.55 -27.80 -7.29
N ALA A 284 -20.58 -27.65 -8.14
CA ALA A 284 -21.16 -28.76 -8.89
C ALA A 284 -20.17 -29.41 -9.88
N CYS A 285 -19.26 -28.63 -10.45
CA CYS A 285 -18.18 -29.11 -11.32
C CYS A 285 -16.98 -29.69 -10.54
N GLY A 286 -17.02 -29.74 -9.20
CA GLY A 286 -15.93 -30.30 -8.39
C GLY A 286 -14.69 -29.40 -8.30
N ALA A 287 -14.86 -28.07 -8.39
CA ALA A 287 -13.74 -27.15 -8.24
C ALA A 287 -13.06 -27.32 -6.88
N ILE A 288 -11.74 -27.51 -6.89
CA ILE A 288 -10.93 -27.78 -5.69
C ILE A 288 -10.76 -26.51 -4.84
N VAL A 289 -10.73 -25.34 -5.48
CA VAL A 289 -10.53 -24.05 -4.82
C VAL A 289 -11.80 -23.23 -4.97
N LEU A 290 -12.46 -23.01 -3.84
CA LEU A 290 -13.67 -22.22 -3.73
C LEU A 290 -13.52 -21.18 -2.61
N PRO A 291 -14.15 -20.00 -2.74
CA PRO A 291 -14.31 -19.07 -1.62
C PRO A 291 -15.32 -19.63 -0.61
N THR A 292 -14.84 -20.50 0.27
CA THR A 292 -15.68 -21.31 1.14
C THR A 292 -16.43 -20.48 2.18
N HIS A 293 -15.88 -19.35 2.63
CA HIS A 293 -16.57 -18.48 3.59
C HIS A 293 -17.78 -17.81 2.94
N SER A 294 -17.60 -17.27 1.73
CA SER A 294 -18.65 -16.62 0.95
C SER A 294 -19.72 -17.62 0.53
N LEU A 295 -19.33 -18.80 0.07
CA LEU A 295 -20.28 -19.86 -0.31
C LEU A 295 -21.17 -20.27 0.86
N LYS A 296 -20.58 -20.55 2.03
CA LYS A 296 -21.32 -20.89 3.25
C LYS A 296 -22.28 -19.77 3.66
N MET A 297 -21.85 -18.51 3.57
CA MET A 297 -22.72 -17.37 3.85
C MET A 297 -23.89 -17.29 2.88
N LEU A 298 -23.66 -17.49 1.58
CA LEU A 298 -24.69 -17.43 0.54
C LEU A 298 -25.70 -18.57 0.63
N HIS A 299 -25.30 -19.76 1.08
CA HIS A 299 -26.21 -20.89 1.32
C HIS A 299 -27.05 -20.71 2.59
N ALA A 300 -26.60 -19.88 3.53
CA ALA A 300 -27.31 -19.59 4.77
C ALA A 300 -28.25 -18.36 4.68
N MET A 301 -28.37 -17.74 3.49
CA MET A 301 -29.17 -16.53 3.22
C MET A 301 -30.50 -16.86 2.57
#